data_AF-A0A4Y8MIU3-F1
#
_entry.id   AF-A0A4Y8MIU3-F1
#
_cell.length_a   1.000
_cell.length_b   1.000
_cell.length_c   1.000
_cell.angle_alpha   90.00
_cell.angle_beta   90.00
_cell.angle_gamma   90.00
#
_symmetry.space_group_name_H-M   'P 1'
#
loop_
_entity.id
_entity.type
_entity.pdbx_description
1 polymer ?
#
loop_
_entity_poly.entity_id
_entity_poly.type
_entity_poly.pdbx_seq_one_letter_code
_entity_poly.pdbx_strand_id
1 'polypeptide(L)'
;MSADPITYCLERISDYRDFERLSSAILAGLGYPEIDPLGGTGDEGRDAVIRSDGQGRKISFAYTVRSDWRAKLRSDCKRVHDTNHAPDIFVFVCTEALSASDKDFAHEFVSGTYGWTLNLFDLERLRVQLVGPQRHLIAQHPSIFAPPFFPQRGGESIAESRDTLLIDHVKEDHALATWLARRLTLAGYRTWCHGTAPLVGEHADDTVQQLLEARTLQYLPVVSTASLSDSIFAERCTIASSKSDFVLPCTVAVASDARVPSRLARLVPATFAGSWIVGLNQVLARLSTLGVKPTLDRDRGRQIALRDYLPTRVTIAKPEPVYANVFPLQLPESMLVFDLRRPLTEEQANDLRARWAYVELSSTRLVAFTQPPENAISAIKVARTPEFLWQHVKEQNGKRTQDLVKELAWRSLQVVCAQKGLKLCLDRKVFYFPDRESGVWNQAIRHVDGRATNVQLTGERTKGWGDRASRFLYQLAPIFRPQLDIDGSWNVVVKVYVRVTTLEGELFEGLEIGRRRKVVTRSWWNQQWLARMLGVVQGLETSPGQVMLGEGKRAVIMQTRPLSWVCPIGLDVLALSGLSDIGEEIAQYRERLDDDDDDDEGDASTSTKGAPAP
;
A
#
# COMPACT_ATOMS: atom_id res chain seq x y z
N MET A 1 37.65 37.95 -11.86
CA MET A 1 37.18 37.55 -10.51
C MET A 1 37.06 36.03 -10.49
N SER A 2 38.11 35.32 -10.11
CA SER A 2 38.05 33.86 -9.90
C SER A 2 37.62 33.60 -8.46
N ALA A 3 36.35 33.88 -8.14
CA ALA A 3 35.79 33.47 -6.87
C ALA A 3 35.65 31.94 -6.88
N ASP A 4 36.15 31.29 -5.83
CA ASP A 4 35.95 29.86 -5.62
C ASP A 4 34.45 29.53 -5.65
N PRO A 5 34.00 28.46 -6.37
CA PRO A 5 32.59 28.19 -6.52
C PRO A 5 31.83 27.92 -5.21
N ILE A 6 32.50 27.36 -4.19
CA ILE A 6 31.89 27.12 -2.88
C ILE A 6 31.66 28.46 -2.18
N THR A 7 32.69 29.32 -2.14
CA THR A 7 32.57 30.69 -1.59
C THR A 7 31.44 31.45 -2.25
N TYR A 8 31.37 31.42 -3.59
CA TYR A 8 30.33 32.10 -4.35
C TYR A 8 28.92 31.62 -3.97
N CYS A 9 28.73 30.30 -3.80
CA CYS A 9 27.45 29.74 -3.35
C CYS A 9 27.10 30.17 -1.92
N LEU A 10 28.06 30.13 -1.00
CA LEU A 10 27.84 30.49 0.41
C LEU A 10 27.49 31.97 0.60
N GLU A 11 28.10 32.87 -0.18
CA GLU A 11 27.81 34.32 -0.13
C GLU A 11 26.40 34.67 -0.66
N ARG A 12 25.78 33.78 -1.44
CA ARG A 12 24.51 34.03 -2.13
C ARG A 12 23.33 33.23 -1.57
N ILE A 13 23.49 32.65 -0.38
CA ILE A 13 22.41 31.88 0.23
C ILE A 13 21.25 32.82 0.59
N SER A 14 20.08 32.53 0.04
CA SER A 14 18.84 33.27 0.29
C SER A 14 17.85 32.50 1.16
N ASP A 15 17.94 31.16 1.21
CA ASP A 15 17.13 30.31 2.08
C ASP A 15 17.86 30.03 3.39
N TYR A 16 17.39 30.70 4.46
CA TYR A 16 17.94 30.55 5.81
C TYR A 16 17.85 29.11 6.33
N ARG A 17 16.78 28.37 6.00
CA ARG A 17 16.58 27.00 6.51
C ARG A 17 17.58 26.03 5.91
N ASP A 18 17.92 26.19 4.65
CA ASP A 18 18.91 25.34 4.01
C ASP A 18 20.33 25.64 4.54
N PHE A 19 20.61 26.89 4.92
CA PHE A 19 21.84 27.25 5.63
C PHE A 19 21.93 26.65 7.04
N GLU A 20 20.83 26.69 7.81
CA GLU A 20 20.78 26.06 9.14
C GLU A 20 21.10 24.56 9.05
N ARG A 21 20.53 23.88 8.04
CA ARG A 21 20.77 22.45 7.79
C ARG A 21 22.22 22.18 7.43
N LEU A 22 22.79 22.97 6.52
CA LEU A 22 24.19 22.82 6.12
C LEU A 22 25.12 23.04 7.32
N SER A 23 24.87 24.10 8.10
CA SER A 23 25.66 24.42 9.30
C SER A 23 25.59 23.30 10.33
N SER A 24 24.39 22.75 10.57
CA SER A 24 24.21 21.65 11.51
C SER A 24 24.94 20.37 11.05
N ALA A 25 24.88 20.05 9.75
CA ALA A 25 25.61 18.92 9.18
C ALA A 25 27.13 19.11 9.29
N ILE A 26 27.62 20.32 9.04
CA ILE A 26 29.04 20.65 9.16
C ILE A 26 29.53 20.46 10.60
N LEU A 27 28.76 21.00 11.55
CA LEU A 27 29.08 20.95 12.97
C LEU A 27 29.01 19.53 13.53
N ALA A 28 28.04 18.71 13.08
CA ALA A 28 27.96 17.31 13.44
C ALA A 28 29.25 16.55 13.10
N GLY A 29 29.83 16.82 11.93
CA GLY A 29 31.11 16.24 11.51
C GLY A 29 32.35 16.87 12.16
N LEU A 30 32.20 17.93 12.96
CA LEU A 30 33.29 18.66 13.64
C LEU A 30 33.32 18.46 15.16
N GLY A 31 32.69 17.40 15.65
CA GLY A 31 32.71 17.03 17.07
C GLY A 31 31.43 17.38 17.84
N TYR A 32 30.34 17.72 17.14
CA TYR A 32 29.01 17.95 17.72
C TYR A 32 27.98 16.91 17.25
N PRO A 33 28.20 15.60 17.44
CA PRO A 33 27.37 14.54 16.85
C PRO A 33 25.92 14.51 17.39
N GLU A 34 25.66 15.11 18.55
CA GLU A 34 24.35 15.15 19.22
C GLU A 34 23.62 16.48 18.99
N ILE A 35 24.03 17.27 17.98
CA ILE A 35 23.38 18.53 17.65
C ILE A 35 21.89 18.33 17.36
N ASP A 36 21.03 19.08 18.05
CA ASP A 36 19.57 19.03 17.94
C ASP A 36 19.06 20.33 17.31
N PRO A 37 18.71 20.35 16.00
CA PRO A 37 18.17 21.52 15.32
C PRO A 37 16.77 21.87 15.83
N LEU A 38 16.57 23.11 16.31
CA LEU A 38 15.31 23.49 16.96
C LEU A 38 14.18 23.82 15.97
N GLY A 39 14.52 24.41 14.81
CA GLY A 39 13.62 24.64 13.68
C GLY A 39 12.40 25.55 13.94
N GLY A 40 12.26 26.63 13.16
CA GLY A 40 11.05 27.46 13.13
C GLY A 40 11.18 28.84 13.77
N THR A 41 10.06 29.58 13.86
CA THR A 41 10.04 30.94 14.43
C THR A 41 9.74 30.87 15.94
N GLY A 42 10.65 31.36 16.79
CA GLY A 42 10.49 31.34 18.25
C GLY A 42 11.61 30.61 19.01
N ASP A 43 12.78 30.51 18.40
CA ASP A 43 13.96 29.73 18.80
C ASP A 43 14.75 30.35 19.97
N GLU A 44 14.29 31.49 20.49
CA GLU A 44 14.93 32.23 21.60
C GLU A 44 16.41 32.58 21.35
N GLY A 45 16.80 32.71 20.07
CA GLY A 45 18.17 33.00 19.65
C GLY A 45 19.09 31.78 19.56
N ARG A 46 18.54 30.58 19.42
CA ARG A 46 19.27 29.31 19.27
C ARG A 46 18.73 28.54 18.07
N ASP A 47 19.52 28.40 17.02
CA ASP A 47 19.14 27.62 15.85
C ASP A 47 19.29 26.10 16.10
N ALA A 48 20.19 25.71 17.03
CA ALA A 48 20.32 24.35 17.53
C ALA A 48 20.85 24.34 18.98
N VAL A 49 20.77 23.18 19.64
CA VAL A 49 21.29 22.99 21.00
C VAL A 49 21.95 21.61 21.18
N ILE A 50 22.88 21.54 22.14
CA ILE A 50 23.26 20.29 22.82
C ILE A 50 23.04 20.54 24.32
N ARG A 51 22.12 19.79 24.91
CA ARG A 51 21.69 19.99 26.31
C ARG A 51 22.74 19.49 27.31
N SER A 52 23.53 18.49 26.93
CA SER A 52 24.68 17.98 27.65
C SER A 52 25.52 17.18 26.65
N ASP A 53 26.74 17.61 26.38
CA ASP A 53 27.68 16.81 25.58
C ASP A 53 28.26 15.65 26.41
N GLY A 54 29.11 14.81 25.80
CA GLY A 54 29.79 13.71 26.50
C GLY A 54 30.68 14.14 27.68
N GLN A 55 30.86 15.45 27.92
CA GLN A 55 31.57 16.03 29.06
C GLN A 55 30.65 16.84 30.00
N GLY A 56 29.33 16.80 29.80
CA GLY A 56 28.35 17.50 30.64
C GLY A 56 28.13 18.97 30.29
N ARG A 57 28.70 19.48 29.18
CA ARG A 57 28.62 20.89 28.80
C ARG A 57 27.36 21.20 28.00
N LYS A 58 26.78 22.37 28.24
CA LYS A 58 25.68 22.94 27.45
C LYS A 58 26.23 23.73 26.27
N ILE A 59 25.72 23.47 25.08
CA ILE A 59 26.15 24.14 23.85
C ILE A 59 24.94 24.74 23.16
N SER A 60 25.04 26.02 22.82
CA SER A 60 24.03 26.73 22.03
C SER A 60 24.62 27.14 20.70
N PHE A 61 23.82 27.02 19.63
CA PHE A 61 24.24 27.31 18.27
C PHE A 61 23.42 28.45 17.71
N ALA A 62 24.07 29.40 17.04
CA ALA A 62 23.43 30.47 16.33
C ALA A 62 24.03 30.63 14.92
N TYR A 63 23.18 30.75 13.92
CA TYR A 63 23.54 30.79 12.51
C TYR A 63 23.12 32.13 11.89
N THR A 64 23.86 32.61 10.90
CA THR A 64 23.46 33.81 10.16
C THR A 64 24.01 33.87 8.74
N VAL A 65 23.18 34.38 7.83
CA VAL A 65 23.58 34.80 6.48
C VAL A 65 23.64 36.33 6.34
N ARG A 66 23.52 37.06 7.47
CA ARG A 66 23.45 38.53 7.47
C ARG A 66 24.83 39.15 7.44
N SER A 67 24.98 40.21 6.67
CA SER A 67 26.21 40.99 6.61
C SER A 67 26.51 41.78 7.89
N ASP A 68 25.49 42.14 8.67
CA ASP A 68 25.63 42.80 9.97
C ASP A 68 25.85 41.81 11.12
N TRP A 69 26.76 40.85 10.92
CA TRP A 69 27.02 39.72 11.83
C TRP A 69 27.28 40.15 13.29
N ARG A 70 27.93 41.30 13.53
CA ARG A 70 28.18 41.84 14.89
C ARG A 70 26.88 42.15 15.63
N ALA A 71 25.92 42.76 14.95
CA ALA A 71 24.62 43.10 15.54
C ALA A 71 23.82 41.82 15.82
N LYS A 72 23.89 40.84 14.91
CA LYS A 72 23.27 39.51 15.09
C LYS A 72 23.87 38.76 16.28
N LEU A 73 25.19 38.66 16.36
CA LEU A 73 25.89 38.02 17.49
C LEU A 73 25.47 38.64 18.83
N ARG A 74 25.47 39.98 18.94
CA ARG A 74 25.01 40.68 20.14
C ARG A 74 23.57 40.35 20.50
N SER A 75 22.66 40.36 19.52
CA SER A 75 21.25 40.07 19.72
C SER A 75 21.02 38.63 20.17
N ASP A 76 21.70 37.66 19.56
CA ASP A 76 21.52 36.24 19.88
C ASP A 76 22.08 35.93 21.27
N CYS A 77 23.31 36.37 21.59
CA CYS A 77 23.86 36.18 22.93
C CYS A 77 22.96 36.81 23.99
N LYS A 78 22.43 38.03 23.75
CA LYS A 78 21.50 38.68 24.67
C LYS A 78 20.24 37.85 24.88
N ARG A 79 19.61 37.35 23.81
CA ARG A 79 18.40 36.52 23.92
C ARG A 79 18.65 35.23 24.70
N VAL A 80 19.75 34.55 24.41
CA VAL A 80 20.16 33.32 25.12
C VAL A 80 20.44 33.56 26.60
N HIS A 81 21.01 34.72 26.93
CA HIS A 81 21.23 35.15 28.31
C HIS A 81 19.91 35.50 29.01
N ASP A 82 19.06 36.32 28.40
CA ASP A 82 17.80 36.79 28.97
C ASP A 82 16.79 35.64 29.21
N THR A 83 16.91 34.55 28.45
CA THR A 83 16.12 33.31 28.61
C THR A 83 16.77 32.28 29.52
N ASN A 84 17.89 32.64 30.16
CA ASN A 84 18.60 31.85 31.19
C ASN A 84 19.04 30.45 30.74
N HIS A 85 19.42 30.29 29.46
CA HIS A 85 19.93 29.02 28.95
C HIS A 85 21.37 28.73 29.38
N ALA A 86 22.17 29.79 29.56
CA ALA A 86 23.54 29.77 30.10
C ALA A 86 24.45 28.63 29.55
N PRO A 87 24.84 28.70 28.26
CA PRO A 87 25.72 27.71 27.66
C PRO A 87 27.18 27.85 28.14
N ASP A 88 27.89 26.73 28.22
CA ASP A 88 29.35 26.72 28.43
C ASP A 88 30.08 27.13 27.13
N ILE A 89 29.52 26.69 26.00
CA ILE A 89 30.04 26.97 24.65
C ILE A 89 28.93 27.59 23.80
N PHE A 90 29.20 28.76 23.25
CA PHE A 90 28.36 29.40 22.25
C PHE A 90 29.01 29.21 20.87
N VAL A 91 28.34 28.51 19.97
CA VAL A 91 28.81 28.29 18.59
C VAL A 91 28.12 29.28 17.67
N PHE A 92 28.89 30.08 16.94
CA PHE A 92 28.34 31.06 16.00
C PHE A 92 28.84 30.78 14.59
N VAL A 93 27.92 30.64 13.63
CA VAL A 93 28.22 30.36 12.23
C VAL A 93 27.72 31.51 11.34
N CYS A 94 28.59 32.06 10.50
CA CYS A 94 28.24 33.13 9.57
C CYS A 94 28.83 32.96 8.17
N THR A 95 28.14 33.48 7.16
CA THR A 95 28.62 33.53 5.76
C THR A 95 29.54 34.72 5.48
N GLU A 96 29.87 35.54 6.47
CA GLU A 96 30.78 36.68 6.32
C GLU A 96 32.24 36.23 6.44
N ALA A 97 33.11 36.83 5.63
CA ALA A 97 34.55 36.67 5.75
C ALA A 97 35.08 37.59 6.86
N LEU A 98 35.58 37.02 7.95
CA LEU A 98 36.00 37.78 9.13
C LEU A 98 37.51 37.97 9.17
N SER A 99 37.95 39.21 9.43
CA SER A 99 39.37 39.51 9.67
C SER A 99 39.82 38.97 11.04
N ALA A 100 41.14 38.94 11.29
CA ALA A 100 41.67 38.52 12.59
C ALA A 100 41.12 39.39 13.75
N SER A 101 41.08 40.72 13.56
CA SER A 101 40.55 41.64 14.56
C SER A 101 39.04 41.47 14.79
N ASP A 102 38.28 41.08 13.77
CA ASP A 102 36.86 40.74 13.93
C ASP A 102 36.67 39.51 14.82
N LYS A 103 37.51 38.48 14.64
CA LYS A 103 37.48 37.25 15.44
C LYS A 103 37.86 37.55 16.88
N ASP A 104 38.95 38.28 17.11
CA ASP A 104 39.40 38.68 18.44
C ASP A 104 38.31 39.45 19.19
N PHE A 105 37.69 40.43 18.52
CA PHE A 105 36.55 41.17 19.07
C PHE A 105 35.40 40.24 19.47
N ALA A 106 35.03 39.28 18.62
CA ALA A 106 33.92 38.37 18.91
C ALA A 106 34.20 37.50 20.16
N HIS A 107 35.42 36.95 20.26
CA HIS A 107 35.85 36.16 21.40
C HIS A 107 35.88 36.98 22.70
N GLU A 108 36.48 38.18 22.66
CA GLU A 108 36.55 39.08 23.82
C GLU A 108 35.15 39.54 24.26
N PHE A 109 34.28 39.88 23.31
CA PHE A 109 32.91 40.29 23.60
C PHE A 109 32.11 39.20 24.32
N VAL A 110 32.11 37.96 23.77
CA VAL A 110 31.30 36.86 24.33
C VAL A 110 31.85 36.42 25.69
N SER A 111 33.18 36.27 25.80
CA SER A 111 33.82 35.88 27.05
C SER A 111 33.71 36.97 28.12
N GLY A 112 33.98 38.23 27.79
CA GLY A 112 33.96 39.34 28.74
C GLY A 112 32.56 39.74 29.20
N THR A 113 31.55 39.62 28.34
CA THR A 113 30.17 40.03 28.67
C THR A 113 29.36 38.92 29.32
N TYR A 114 29.50 37.67 28.84
CA TYR A 114 28.65 36.55 29.24
C TYR A 114 29.39 35.41 29.94
N GLY A 115 30.72 35.40 29.91
CA GLY A 115 31.54 34.33 30.50
C GLY A 115 31.56 33.02 29.69
N TRP A 116 31.03 33.02 28.47
CA TRP A 116 30.94 31.81 27.63
C TRP A 116 32.15 31.65 26.72
N THR A 117 32.45 30.40 26.34
CA THR A 117 33.47 30.12 25.31
C THR A 117 32.84 30.23 23.92
N LEU A 118 33.35 31.13 23.07
CA LEU A 118 32.90 31.24 21.68
C LEU A 118 33.64 30.24 20.78
N ASN A 119 32.90 29.51 19.94
CA ASN A 119 33.46 28.78 18.80
C ASN A 119 32.88 29.37 17.50
N LEU A 120 33.73 30.05 16.73
CA LEU A 120 33.32 30.87 15.58
C LEU A 120 33.63 30.20 14.24
N PHE A 121 32.62 30.11 13.37
CA PHE A 121 32.72 29.61 12.00
C PHE A 121 32.36 30.71 11.02
N ASP A 122 33.38 31.32 10.43
CA ASP A 122 33.24 32.29 9.35
C ASP A 122 33.29 31.62 7.97
N LEU A 123 33.08 32.42 6.92
CA LEU A 123 33.03 31.94 5.52
C LEU A 123 34.21 31.05 5.14
N GLU A 124 35.44 31.47 5.48
CA GLU A 124 36.64 30.72 5.14
C GLU A 124 36.73 29.39 5.89
N ARG A 125 36.32 29.34 7.16
CA ARG A 125 36.29 28.09 7.91
C ARG A 125 35.26 27.12 7.33
N LEU A 126 34.09 27.61 6.92
CA LEU A 126 33.08 26.81 6.22
C LEU A 126 33.61 26.26 4.88
N ARG A 127 34.26 27.13 4.08
CA ARG A 127 34.88 26.73 2.80
C ARG A 127 35.92 25.63 3.00
N VAL A 128 36.79 25.75 4.01
CA VAL A 128 37.81 24.72 4.30
C VAL A 128 37.19 23.36 4.61
N GLN A 129 36.06 23.33 5.34
CA GLN A 129 35.34 22.08 5.60
C GLN A 129 34.78 21.45 4.33
N LEU A 130 34.16 22.28 3.48
CA LEU A 130 33.50 21.83 2.26
C LEU A 130 34.47 21.49 1.11
N VAL A 131 35.65 22.10 1.07
CA VAL A 131 36.71 21.71 0.11
C VAL A 131 37.39 20.41 0.54
N GLY A 132 37.58 20.22 1.86
CA GLY A 132 38.34 19.11 2.42
C GLY A 132 37.47 18.05 3.11
N PRO A 133 37.48 17.95 4.46
CA PRO A 133 36.96 16.77 5.16
C PRO A 133 35.48 16.44 4.91
N GLN A 134 34.66 17.44 4.60
CA GLN A 134 33.22 17.31 4.49
C GLN A 134 32.69 17.66 3.10
N ARG A 135 33.51 17.42 2.07
CA ARG A 135 33.15 17.65 0.66
C ARG A 135 31.85 16.97 0.22
N HIS A 136 31.51 15.83 0.84
CA HIS A 136 30.26 15.11 0.59
C HIS A 136 28.99 15.94 0.85
N LEU A 137 29.07 16.95 1.72
CA LEU A 137 27.93 17.83 2.00
C LEU A 137 27.54 18.69 0.79
N ILE A 138 28.45 18.93 -0.16
CA ILE A 138 28.15 19.66 -1.39
C ILE A 138 27.02 18.95 -2.16
N ALA A 139 27.11 17.62 -2.31
CA ALA A 139 26.10 16.83 -3.00
C ALA A 139 24.78 16.73 -2.22
N GLN A 140 24.84 16.83 -0.89
CA GLN A 140 23.67 16.68 -0.01
C GLN A 140 22.85 17.97 0.13
N HIS A 141 23.42 19.12 -0.26
CA HIS A 141 22.78 20.43 -0.22
C HIS A 141 22.68 21.08 -1.62
N PRO A 142 21.98 20.45 -2.60
CA PRO A 142 21.94 20.90 -3.99
C PRO A 142 21.18 22.23 -4.19
N SER A 143 20.40 22.69 -3.20
CA SER A 143 19.76 24.01 -3.22
C SER A 143 20.74 25.17 -2.97
N ILE A 144 21.83 24.90 -2.26
CA ILE A 144 22.93 25.85 -2.03
C ILE A 144 23.98 25.69 -3.14
N PHE A 145 24.37 24.45 -3.42
CA PHE A 145 25.39 24.11 -4.42
C PHE A 145 24.73 23.68 -5.72
N ALA A 146 24.29 24.67 -6.50
CA ALA A 146 23.49 24.48 -7.70
C ALA A 146 24.30 24.67 -9.01
N PRO A 147 23.75 24.23 -10.16
CA PRO A 147 24.31 24.54 -11.48
C PRO A 147 24.46 26.06 -11.73
N PRO A 148 25.45 26.50 -12.53
CA PRO A 148 26.35 25.69 -13.36
C PRO A 148 27.58 25.14 -12.62
N PHE A 149 27.89 25.65 -11.42
CA PHE A 149 29.12 25.30 -10.70
C PHE A 149 29.13 23.85 -10.19
N PHE A 150 27.96 23.35 -9.80
CA PHE A 150 27.76 21.98 -9.33
C PHE A 150 26.70 21.30 -10.20
N PRO A 151 27.10 20.70 -11.34
CA PRO A 151 26.18 20.09 -12.28
C PRO A 151 25.41 18.91 -11.68
N GLN A 152 24.29 18.58 -12.32
CA GLN A 152 23.43 17.46 -11.94
C GLN A 152 23.25 16.50 -13.12
N ARG A 153 23.00 15.23 -12.82
CA ARG A 153 22.59 14.17 -13.75
C ARG A 153 21.50 13.33 -13.12
N GLY A 154 20.45 13.02 -13.86
CA GLY A 154 19.31 12.25 -13.37
C GLY A 154 18.73 12.87 -12.10
N GLY A 155 18.60 14.20 -12.05
CA GLY A 155 18.11 14.95 -10.90
C GLY A 155 19.02 14.98 -9.67
N GLU A 156 20.22 14.41 -9.74
CA GLU A 156 21.16 14.31 -8.61
C GLU A 156 22.45 15.09 -8.88
N SER A 157 23.03 15.70 -7.84
CA SER A 157 24.36 16.32 -7.94
C SER A 157 25.42 15.27 -8.28
N ILE A 158 26.34 15.60 -9.18
CA ILE A 158 27.51 14.75 -9.48
C ILE A 158 28.74 15.11 -8.63
N ALA A 159 28.57 15.97 -7.61
CA ALA A 159 29.59 16.12 -6.57
C ALA A 159 29.75 14.80 -5.79
N GLU A 160 30.98 14.51 -5.39
CA GLU A 160 31.31 13.25 -4.72
C GLU A 160 30.59 13.13 -3.36
N SER A 161 29.77 12.09 -3.19
CA SER A 161 29.13 11.72 -1.93
C SER A 161 28.64 10.28 -2.01
N ARG A 162 29.25 9.35 -1.27
CA ARG A 162 28.86 7.93 -1.26
C ARG A 162 27.61 7.70 -0.40
N ASP A 163 26.45 8.20 -0.83
CA ASP A 163 25.22 8.22 -0.03
C ASP A 163 24.01 7.53 -0.68
N THR A 164 24.14 7.06 -1.93
CA THR A 164 23.00 6.58 -2.73
C THR A 164 23.11 5.08 -3.04
N LEU A 165 22.04 4.33 -2.86
CA LEU A 165 21.89 2.99 -3.43
C LEU A 165 21.45 3.13 -4.88
N LEU A 166 22.29 2.72 -5.83
CA LEU A 166 21.99 2.82 -7.24
C LEU A 166 21.40 1.50 -7.73
N ILE A 167 20.15 1.54 -8.18
CA ILE A 167 19.43 0.39 -8.72
C ILE A 167 19.40 0.55 -10.24
N ASP A 168 20.08 -0.36 -10.93
CA ASP A 168 20.19 -0.37 -12.39
C ASP A 168 19.40 -1.56 -12.96
N HIS A 169 18.71 -1.32 -14.06
CA HIS A 169 17.79 -2.28 -14.68
C HIS A 169 17.58 -1.95 -16.16
N VAL A 170 17.20 -2.97 -16.93
CA VAL A 170 16.65 -2.81 -18.28
C VAL A 170 15.13 -2.66 -18.22
N LYS A 171 14.50 -2.23 -19.32
CA LYS A 171 13.08 -1.87 -19.36
C LYS A 171 12.16 -2.98 -18.82
N GLU A 172 12.48 -4.23 -19.12
CA GLU A 172 11.73 -5.43 -18.72
C GLU A 172 11.70 -5.62 -17.20
N ASP A 173 12.77 -5.18 -16.52
CA ASP A 173 12.97 -5.34 -15.07
C ASP A 173 12.47 -4.14 -14.25
N HIS A 174 11.90 -3.12 -14.93
CA HIS A 174 11.52 -1.85 -14.32
C HIS A 174 10.54 -1.98 -13.14
N ALA A 175 9.62 -2.94 -13.20
CA ALA A 175 8.65 -3.17 -12.13
C ALA A 175 9.32 -3.58 -10.81
N LEU A 176 10.30 -4.49 -10.88
CA LEU A 176 11.05 -4.93 -9.70
C LEU A 176 11.97 -3.82 -9.20
N ALA A 177 12.71 -3.18 -10.10
CA ALA A 177 13.66 -2.12 -9.75
C ALA A 177 12.97 -0.98 -9.00
N THR A 178 11.83 -0.52 -9.53
CA THR A 178 11.03 0.55 -8.92
C THR A 178 10.43 0.10 -7.58
N TRP A 179 9.96 -1.15 -7.47
CA TRP A 179 9.47 -1.70 -6.21
C TRP A 179 10.58 -1.73 -5.14
N LEU A 180 11.78 -2.19 -5.51
CA LEU A 180 12.93 -2.28 -4.62
C LEU A 180 13.39 -0.89 -4.16
N ALA A 181 13.51 0.06 -5.08
CA ALA A 181 13.84 1.46 -4.79
C ALA A 181 12.89 2.06 -3.74
N ARG A 182 11.59 1.85 -3.92
CA ARG A 182 10.55 2.32 -3.00
C ARG A 182 10.66 1.68 -1.62
N ARG A 183 10.88 0.37 -1.55
CA ARG A 183 11.01 -0.35 -0.27
C ARG A 183 12.25 0.08 0.51
N LEU A 184 13.36 0.33 -0.17
CA LEU A 184 14.59 0.83 0.43
C LEU A 184 14.43 2.29 0.88
N THR A 185 13.76 3.14 0.10
CA THR A 185 13.40 4.51 0.52
C THR A 185 12.51 4.52 1.76
N LEU A 186 11.52 3.62 1.84
CA LEU A 186 10.68 3.45 3.04
C LEU A 186 11.49 2.97 4.27
N ALA A 187 12.57 2.22 4.05
CA ALA A 187 13.50 1.81 5.09
C ALA A 187 14.50 2.92 5.48
N GLY A 188 14.45 4.09 4.81
CA GLY A 188 15.25 5.27 5.10
C GLY A 188 16.56 5.37 4.31
N TYR A 189 16.74 4.55 3.27
CA TYR A 189 17.90 4.64 2.39
C TYR A 189 17.64 5.61 1.24
N ARG A 190 18.65 6.39 0.84
CA ARG A 190 18.59 7.17 -0.40
C ARG A 190 18.80 6.23 -1.58
N THR A 191 17.88 6.24 -2.54
CA THR A 191 17.95 5.38 -3.73
C THR A 191 17.91 6.20 -5.01
N TRP A 192 18.59 5.74 -6.05
CA TRP A 192 18.41 6.22 -7.41
C TRP A 192 18.04 5.04 -8.31
N CYS A 193 17.02 5.23 -9.16
CA CYS A 193 16.49 4.24 -10.08
C CYS A 193 15.97 4.96 -11.33
N HIS A 194 16.23 4.41 -12.52
CA HIS A 194 15.66 4.95 -13.75
C HIS A 194 14.11 4.88 -13.70
N GLY A 195 13.45 6.02 -13.93
CA GLY A 195 11.98 6.17 -13.85
C GLY A 195 11.44 6.85 -12.58
N THR A 196 12.26 6.99 -11.53
CA THR A 196 11.92 7.86 -10.36
C THR A 196 12.62 9.23 -10.44
N ALA A 197 13.53 9.42 -11.40
CA ALA A 197 14.30 10.65 -11.59
C ALA A 197 14.16 11.19 -13.03
N PRO A 198 14.04 12.52 -13.23
CA PRO A 198 13.91 13.11 -14.55
C PRO A 198 15.22 12.99 -15.34
N LEU A 199 15.11 12.55 -16.60
CA LEU A 199 16.23 12.40 -17.54
C LEU A 199 16.01 13.19 -18.85
N VAL A 200 15.20 14.25 -18.79
CA VAL A 200 14.85 15.04 -19.99
C VAL A 200 16.12 15.66 -20.58
N GLY A 201 16.48 15.24 -21.81
CA GLY A 201 17.69 15.72 -22.49
C GLY A 201 18.99 15.04 -22.04
N GLU A 202 18.92 13.97 -21.24
CA GLU A 202 20.07 13.19 -20.78
C GLU A 202 20.07 11.78 -21.36
N HIS A 203 21.27 11.23 -21.60
CA HIS A 203 21.44 9.82 -21.94
C HIS A 203 21.52 9.00 -20.64
N ALA A 204 20.68 7.97 -20.52
CA ALA A 204 20.53 7.23 -19.27
C ALA A 204 21.82 6.53 -18.83
N ASP A 205 22.60 6.01 -19.79
CA ASP A 205 23.86 5.32 -19.50
C ASP A 205 24.92 6.26 -18.93
N ASP A 206 25.13 7.42 -19.56
CA ASP A 206 26.07 8.46 -19.10
C ASP A 206 25.72 8.89 -17.67
N THR A 207 24.43 9.01 -17.38
CA THR A 207 23.94 9.35 -16.04
C THR A 207 24.23 8.24 -15.03
N VAL A 208 23.94 6.98 -15.37
CA VAL A 208 24.25 5.83 -14.49
C VAL A 208 25.75 5.75 -14.22
N GLN A 209 26.59 5.94 -15.24
CA GLN A 209 28.05 5.90 -15.11
C GLN A 209 28.57 7.00 -14.18
N GLN A 210 28.11 8.24 -14.35
CA GLN A 210 28.50 9.35 -13.48
C GLN A 210 28.05 9.14 -12.04
N LEU A 211 26.84 8.63 -11.82
CA LEU A 211 26.33 8.37 -10.46
C LEU A 211 27.02 7.17 -9.82
N LEU A 212 27.32 6.11 -10.58
CA LEU A 212 28.14 4.96 -10.15
C LEU A 212 29.49 5.42 -9.59
N GLU A 213 30.10 6.41 -10.23
CA GLU A 213 31.39 6.94 -9.80
C GLU A 213 31.25 7.93 -8.64
N ALA A 214 30.36 8.92 -8.71
CA ALA A 214 30.31 10.02 -7.75
C ALA A 214 29.45 9.77 -6.51
N ARG A 215 28.33 9.03 -6.67
CA ARG A 215 27.24 8.99 -5.67
C ARG A 215 26.97 7.63 -5.05
N THR A 216 27.28 6.56 -5.78
CA THR A 216 26.87 5.21 -5.37
C THR A 216 27.65 4.72 -4.16
N LEU A 217 26.90 4.33 -3.13
CA LEU A 217 27.35 3.62 -1.94
C LEU A 217 27.33 2.10 -2.18
N GLN A 218 26.22 1.57 -2.70
CA GLN A 218 26.07 0.18 -3.14
C GLN A 218 25.38 0.15 -4.49
N TYR A 219 25.91 -0.65 -5.42
CA TYR A 219 25.33 -0.90 -6.72
C TYR A 219 24.46 -2.17 -6.69
N LEU A 220 23.20 -2.03 -7.09
CA LEU A 220 22.17 -3.07 -7.06
C LEU A 220 21.66 -3.36 -8.50
N PRO A 221 22.43 -4.08 -9.33
CA PRO A 221 21.97 -4.44 -10.67
C PRO A 221 20.87 -5.49 -10.61
N VAL A 222 19.75 -5.25 -11.29
CA VAL A 222 18.69 -6.25 -11.47
C VAL A 222 19.07 -7.20 -12.60
N VAL A 223 19.31 -8.47 -12.25
CA VAL A 223 19.82 -9.49 -13.16
C VAL A 223 18.71 -10.43 -13.60
N SER A 224 18.33 -10.30 -14.86
CA SER A 224 17.44 -11.17 -15.63
C SER A 224 18.09 -11.63 -16.94
N THR A 225 17.49 -12.60 -17.63
CA THR A 225 17.89 -12.98 -19.00
C THR A 225 17.93 -11.79 -19.95
N ALA A 226 16.96 -10.87 -19.85
CA ALA A 226 16.91 -9.65 -20.67
C ALA A 226 18.09 -8.73 -20.35
N SER A 227 18.36 -8.48 -19.06
CA SER A 227 19.47 -7.62 -18.63
C SER A 227 20.84 -8.15 -19.06
N LEU A 228 21.04 -9.47 -19.06
CA LEU A 228 22.29 -10.10 -19.48
C LEU A 228 22.50 -10.09 -21.00
N SER A 229 21.41 -9.92 -21.75
CA SER A 229 21.44 -9.76 -23.21
C SER A 229 21.75 -8.31 -23.63
N ASP A 230 21.59 -7.35 -22.71
CA ASP A 230 21.97 -5.96 -22.92
C ASP A 230 23.48 -5.76 -22.66
N SER A 231 24.20 -5.43 -23.74
CA SER A 231 25.66 -5.30 -23.68
C SER A 231 26.12 -4.15 -22.78
N ILE A 232 25.36 -3.05 -22.72
CA ILE A 232 25.73 -1.86 -21.96
C ILE A 232 25.56 -2.14 -20.47
N PHE A 233 24.45 -2.75 -20.08
CA PHE A 233 24.20 -3.21 -18.71
C PHE A 233 25.27 -4.22 -18.25
N ALA A 234 25.61 -5.19 -19.11
CA ALA A 234 26.64 -6.18 -18.81
C ALA A 234 28.04 -5.54 -18.63
N GLU A 235 28.36 -4.52 -19.43
CA GLU A 235 29.59 -3.74 -19.29
C GLU A 235 29.61 -2.97 -17.96
N ARG A 236 28.55 -2.24 -17.62
CA ARG A 236 28.43 -1.54 -16.33
C ARG A 236 28.61 -2.49 -15.15
N CYS A 237 27.96 -3.66 -15.19
CA CYS A 237 28.12 -4.68 -14.17
C CYS A 237 29.57 -5.19 -14.05
N THR A 238 30.26 -5.36 -15.18
CA THR A 238 31.66 -5.81 -15.21
C THR A 238 32.60 -4.78 -14.59
N ILE A 239 32.42 -3.50 -14.94
CA ILE A 239 33.20 -2.39 -14.40
C ILE A 239 32.93 -2.24 -12.90
N ALA A 240 31.66 -2.21 -12.47
CA ALA A 240 31.28 -2.09 -11.07
C ALA A 240 31.82 -3.25 -10.22
N SER A 241 31.78 -4.48 -10.74
CA SER A 241 32.26 -5.68 -10.04
C SER A 241 33.78 -5.74 -9.88
N SER A 242 34.54 -4.75 -10.38
CA SER A 242 35.96 -4.58 -10.06
C SER A 242 36.19 -4.04 -8.64
N LYS A 243 35.20 -3.40 -8.04
CA LYS A 243 35.27 -2.80 -6.70
C LYS A 243 34.82 -3.83 -5.65
N SER A 244 35.62 -4.01 -4.59
CA SER A 244 35.26 -4.90 -3.48
C SER A 244 34.01 -4.41 -2.76
N ASP A 245 33.15 -5.33 -2.37
CA ASP A 245 31.95 -5.10 -1.56
C ASP A 245 30.90 -4.15 -2.15
N PHE A 246 31.13 -3.63 -3.34
CA PHE A 246 30.34 -2.56 -3.97
C PHE A 246 29.09 -3.04 -4.70
N VAL A 247 29.08 -4.27 -5.22
CA VAL A 247 28.00 -4.81 -6.05
C VAL A 247 27.22 -5.87 -5.28
N LEU A 248 25.89 -5.77 -5.29
CA LEU A 248 24.99 -6.85 -4.84
C LEU A 248 23.99 -7.16 -5.97
N PRO A 249 24.17 -8.26 -6.71
CA PRO A 249 23.26 -8.62 -7.79
C PRO A 249 21.87 -8.98 -7.25
N CYS A 250 20.82 -8.50 -7.91
CA CYS A 250 19.42 -8.76 -7.58
C CYS A 250 18.78 -9.63 -8.68
N THR A 251 18.78 -10.96 -8.52
CA THR A 251 18.38 -11.91 -9.57
C THR A 251 16.89 -12.21 -9.53
N VAL A 252 16.17 -12.08 -10.67
CA VAL A 252 14.73 -12.39 -10.75
C VAL A 252 14.38 -13.63 -11.57
N ALA A 253 15.00 -13.81 -12.74
CA ALA A 253 14.78 -14.96 -13.62
C ALA A 253 15.91 -14.97 -14.65
N VAL A 254 16.85 -15.89 -14.50
CA VAL A 254 18.01 -16.03 -15.38
C VAL A 254 17.93 -17.41 -16.02
N ALA A 255 17.85 -17.44 -17.34
CA ALA A 255 17.85 -18.68 -18.11
C ALA A 255 19.15 -19.46 -17.86
N SER A 256 19.06 -20.79 -17.88
CA SER A 256 20.19 -21.68 -17.57
C SER A 256 21.38 -21.54 -18.53
N ASP A 257 21.14 -21.05 -19.74
CA ASP A 257 22.11 -20.80 -20.80
C ASP A 257 22.64 -19.34 -20.82
N ALA A 258 22.11 -18.45 -19.97
CA ALA A 258 22.47 -17.04 -19.97
C ALA A 258 23.93 -16.84 -19.53
N ARG A 259 24.69 -16.07 -20.32
CA ARG A 259 26.10 -15.78 -20.03
C ARG A 259 26.24 -14.66 -19.02
N VAL A 260 26.46 -15.03 -17.75
CA VAL A 260 26.76 -14.07 -16.68
C VAL A 260 28.24 -13.64 -16.74
N PRO A 261 28.56 -12.34 -16.63
CA PRO A 261 29.94 -11.87 -16.52
C PRO A 261 30.69 -12.55 -15.37
N SER A 262 31.91 -13.02 -15.61
CA SER A 262 32.65 -13.89 -14.69
C SER A 262 32.88 -13.30 -13.29
N ARG A 263 33.03 -11.98 -13.17
CA ARG A 263 33.15 -11.29 -11.87
C ARG A 263 31.81 -11.19 -11.14
N LEU A 264 30.72 -10.95 -11.87
CA LEU A 264 29.37 -10.92 -11.33
C LEU A 264 28.94 -12.31 -10.84
N ALA A 265 29.30 -13.36 -11.60
CA ALA A 265 29.01 -14.76 -11.25
C ALA A 265 29.70 -15.26 -9.97
N ARG A 266 30.76 -14.58 -9.50
CA ARG A 266 31.43 -14.91 -8.24
C ARG A 266 30.71 -14.36 -7.00
N LEU A 267 29.78 -13.43 -7.20
CA LEU A 267 29.02 -12.82 -6.12
C LEU A 267 27.80 -13.68 -5.79
N VAL A 268 27.46 -13.77 -4.51
CA VAL A 268 26.20 -14.39 -4.08
C VAL A 268 25.07 -13.37 -4.29
N PRO A 269 24.07 -13.65 -5.14
CA PRO A 269 23.00 -12.71 -5.43
C PRO A 269 21.94 -12.68 -4.33
N ALA A 270 21.20 -11.57 -4.25
CA ALA A 270 19.88 -11.54 -3.63
C ALA A 270 18.84 -12.07 -4.62
N THR A 271 18.04 -13.06 -4.22
CA THR A 271 17.11 -13.78 -5.10
C THR A 271 15.68 -13.26 -4.96
N PHE A 272 15.09 -12.84 -6.07
CA PHE A 272 13.73 -12.31 -6.17
C PHE A 272 12.77 -13.23 -6.93
N ALA A 273 13.25 -14.31 -7.56
CA ALA A 273 12.46 -15.23 -8.40
C ALA A 273 11.21 -15.80 -7.70
N GLY A 274 11.38 -16.42 -6.53
CA GLY A 274 10.26 -17.03 -5.80
C GLY A 274 9.50 -16.05 -4.91
N SER A 275 10.13 -14.96 -4.48
CA SER A 275 9.51 -14.00 -3.57
C SER A 275 10.31 -12.70 -3.46
N TRP A 276 9.69 -11.58 -3.82
CA TRP A 276 10.36 -10.28 -3.77
C TRP A 276 10.72 -9.84 -2.34
N ILE A 277 9.92 -10.25 -1.35
CA ILE A 277 10.20 -9.92 0.06
C ILE A 277 11.42 -10.67 0.59
N VAL A 278 11.69 -11.88 0.10
CA VAL A 278 12.90 -12.65 0.45
C VAL A 278 14.14 -11.93 -0.09
N GLY A 279 14.13 -11.53 -1.36
CA GLY A 279 15.22 -10.75 -1.95
C GLY A 279 15.45 -9.42 -1.22
N LEU A 280 14.38 -8.69 -0.87
CA LEU A 280 14.50 -7.45 -0.09
C LEU A 280 15.18 -7.68 1.27
N ASN A 281 14.81 -8.73 1.98
CA ASN A 281 15.40 -9.06 3.28
C ASN A 281 16.90 -9.37 3.15
N GLN A 282 17.32 -10.04 2.07
CA GLN A 282 18.72 -10.30 1.77
C GLN A 282 19.48 -9.00 1.47
N VAL A 283 18.89 -8.08 0.71
CA VAL A 283 19.46 -6.74 0.46
C VAL A 283 19.64 -5.98 1.78
N LEU A 284 18.60 -5.91 2.62
CA LEU A 284 18.68 -5.23 3.92
C LEU A 284 19.73 -5.85 4.85
N ALA A 285 19.82 -7.19 4.89
CA ALA A 285 20.83 -7.89 5.67
C ALA A 285 22.25 -7.57 5.19
N ARG A 286 22.46 -7.50 3.87
CA ARG A 286 23.75 -7.10 3.29
C ARG A 286 24.11 -5.66 3.64
N LEU A 287 23.18 -4.72 3.51
CA LEU A 287 23.40 -3.31 3.89
C LEU A 287 23.78 -3.19 5.36
N SER A 288 23.08 -3.92 6.24
CA SER A 288 23.41 -3.97 7.67
C SER A 288 24.80 -4.55 7.94
N THR A 289 25.21 -5.59 7.19
CA THR A 289 26.54 -6.21 7.33
C THR A 289 27.65 -5.24 6.91
N LEU A 290 27.38 -4.41 5.90
CA LEU A 290 28.30 -3.36 5.46
C LEU A 290 28.30 -2.10 6.36
N GLY A 291 27.49 -2.09 7.42
CA GLY A 291 27.37 -0.93 8.31
C GLY A 291 26.68 0.27 7.65
N VAL A 292 25.98 0.07 6.53
CA VAL A 292 25.23 1.12 5.84
C VAL A 292 24.00 1.47 6.66
N LYS A 293 23.97 2.70 7.18
CA LYS A 293 22.87 3.20 8.00
C LYS A 293 21.85 3.98 7.14
N PRO A 294 20.54 3.89 7.45
CA PRO A 294 19.53 4.77 6.86
C PRO A 294 19.88 6.23 7.14
N THR A 295 19.85 7.07 6.10
CA THR A 295 20.18 8.50 6.16
C THR A 295 18.95 9.39 6.13
N LEU A 296 17.82 8.88 5.65
CA LEU A 296 16.54 9.57 5.66
C LEU A 296 15.82 9.28 6.98
N ASP A 297 15.33 10.34 7.61
CA ASP A 297 14.33 10.21 8.66
C ASP A 297 13.13 9.38 8.16
N ARG A 298 12.56 8.54 9.02
CA ARG A 298 11.51 7.58 8.63
C ARG A 298 10.26 8.26 8.07
N ASP A 299 9.88 9.41 8.64
CA ASP A 299 8.70 10.14 8.16
C ASP A 299 9.00 10.88 6.86
N ARG A 300 10.24 11.37 6.70
CA ARG A 300 10.71 11.92 5.42
C ARG A 300 10.79 10.84 4.32
N GLY A 301 11.30 9.66 4.62
CA GLY A 301 11.36 8.51 3.70
C GLY A 301 9.96 8.04 3.29
N ARG A 302 9.01 8.00 4.23
CA ARG A 302 7.59 7.77 3.94
C ARG A 302 7.00 8.84 3.05
N GLN A 303 7.24 10.13 3.34
CA GLN A 303 6.73 11.21 2.50
C GLN A 303 7.29 11.17 1.08
N ILE A 304 8.58 10.90 0.90
CA ILE A 304 9.20 10.76 -0.44
C ILE A 304 8.55 9.59 -1.19
N ALA A 305 8.50 8.41 -0.58
CA ALA A 305 7.90 7.22 -1.19
C ALA A 305 6.39 7.38 -1.49
N LEU A 306 5.66 8.14 -0.67
CA LEU A 306 4.24 8.43 -0.89
C LEU A 306 4.01 9.51 -1.96
N ARG A 307 4.89 10.52 -2.06
CA ARG A 307 4.82 11.57 -3.10
C ARG A 307 5.14 11.03 -4.50
N ASP A 308 5.96 9.98 -4.59
CA ASP A 308 6.17 9.24 -5.85
C ASP A 308 4.97 8.37 -6.26
N TYR A 309 4.03 8.10 -5.33
CA TYR A 309 2.86 7.24 -5.58
C TYR A 309 1.57 8.02 -5.85
N LEU A 310 1.36 9.17 -5.20
CA LEU A 310 0.14 9.94 -5.28
C LEU A 310 0.48 11.41 -5.55
N PRO A 311 -0.24 12.10 -6.46
CA PRO A 311 -0.17 13.55 -6.55
C PRO A 311 -0.20 14.17 -5.16
N THR A 312 0.60 15.21 -4.93
CA THR A 312 0.78 15.87 -3.62
C THR A 312 -0.54 16.26 -2.92
N ARG A 313 -1.66 16.29 -3.65
CA ARG A 313 -3.03 16.47 -3.14
C ARG A 313 -4.02 15.51 -3.83
N VAL A 314 -4.12 14.28 -3.33
CA VAL A 314 -5.20 13.35 -3.72
C VAL A 314 -6.45 13.47 -2.85
N THR A 315 -6.36 14.23 -1.76
CA THR A 315 -7.48 14.53 -0.88
C THR A 315 -7.86 15.98 -1.02
N ILE A 316 -9.14 16.25 -1.20
CA ILE A 316 -9.74 17.58 -1.19
C ILE A 316 -10.65 17.71 0.03
N ALA A 317 -10.70 18.90 0.63
CA ALA A 317 -11.60 19.22 1.73
C ALA A 317 -13.05 19.39 1.25
N LYS A 318 -13.55 18.37 0.55
CA LYS A 318 -14.90 18.29 0.01
C LYS A 318 -15.54 17.03 0.61
N PRO A 319 -16.61 17.16 1.41
CA PRO A 319 -17.29 16.00 1.94
C PRO A 319 -17.77 15.05 0.83
N GLU A 320 -17.54 13.75 1.01
CA GLU A 320 -17.88 12.72 0.03
C GLU A 320 -18.67 11.58 0.71
N PRO A 321 -19.77 11.11 0.09
CA PRO A 321 -20.49 9.96 0.60
C PRO A 321 -19.70 8.67 0.36
N VAL A 322 -19.49 7.89 1.41
CA VAL A 322 -18.91 6.54 1.35
C VAL A 322 -19.99 5.51 1.61
N TYR A 323 -20.01 4.45 0.79
CA TYR A 323 -21.02 3.41 0.83
C TYR A 323 -20.37 2.08 1.22
N ALA A 324 -21.01 1.33 2.10
CA ALA A 324 -20.57 -0.01 2.45
C ALA A 324 -21.41 -1.08 1.74
N ASN A 325 -20.90 -2.30 1.70
CA ASN A 325 -21.66 -3.49 1.29
C ASN A 325 -22.53 -4.05 2.44
N VAL A 326 -23.04 -3.16 3.30
CA VAL A 326 -23.79 -3.47 4.51
C VAL A 326 -25.20 -2.90 4.36
N PHE A 327 -26.20 -3.73 4.66
CA PHE A 327 -27.60 -3.40 4.47
C PHE A 327 -28.38 -3.52 5.78
N PRO A 328 -29.23 -2.52 6.12
CA PRO A 328 -30.11 -2.60 7.28
C PRO A 328 -31.01 -3.83 7.24
N LEU A 329 -31.12 -4.51 8.38
CA LEU A 329 -31.91 -5.72 8.53
C LEU A 329 -32.83 -5.61 9.75
N GLN A 330 -34.12 -5.78 9.53
CA GLN A 330 -35.13 -5.88 10.58
C GLN A 330 -35.52 -7.34 10.75
N LEU A 331 -35.53 -7.80 12.00
CA LEU A 331 -35.83 -9.18 12.38
C LEU A 331 -37.01 -9.23 13.36
N PRO A 332 -37.84 -10.28 13.31
CA PRO A 332 -38.89 -10.51 14.31
C PRO A 332 -38.32 -10.66 15.71
N GLU A 333 -39.00 -10.16 16.74
CA GLU A 333 -38.56 -10.20 18.15
C GLU A 333 -38.65 -11.59 18.79
N SER A 334 -39.41 -12.49 18.18
CA SER A 334 -39.66 -13.82 18.72
C SER A 334 -39.54 -14.92 17.66
N MET A 335 -39.20 -16.11 18.15
CA MET A 335 -39.13 -17.33 17.34
C MET A 335 -40.22 -18.30 17.76
N LEU A 336 -40.73 -19.05 16.77
CA LEU A 336 -41.67 -20.14 16.92
C LEU A 336 -40.91 -21.46 17.01
N VAL A 337 -41.34 -22.35 17.92
CA VAL A 337 -40.77 -23.69 18.09
C VAL A 337 -41.77 -24.73 17.61
N PHE A 338 -41.28 -25.68 16.82
CA PHE A 338 -42.07 -26.77 16.25
C PHE A 338 -41.49 -28.10 16.67
N ASP A 339 -42.27 -28.90 17.38
CA ASP A 339 -41.94 -30.29 17.67
C ASP A 339 -42.50 -31.20 16.57
N LEU A 340 -41.64 -32.06 16.02
CA LEU A 340 -41.95 -33.01 14.97
C LEU A 340 -42.29 -34.37 15.56
N ARG A 341 -43.21 -35.10 14.93
CA ARG A 341 -43.50 -36.51 15.28
C ARG A 341 -42.35 -37.45 14.95
N ARG A 342 -41.59 -37.12 13.91
CA ARG A 342 -40.42 -37.87 13.43
C ARG A 342 -39.40 -36.90 12.82
N PRO A 343 -38.11 -37.26 12.81
CA PRO A 343 -37.11 -36.47 12.10
C PRO A 343 -37.42 -36.31 10.62
N LEU A 344 -37.00 -35.17 10.05
CA LEU A 344 -37.02 -34.97 8.60
C LEU A 344 -35.95 -35.86 7.94
N THR A 345 -36.29 -36.46 6.81
CA THR A 345 -35.25 -37.06 5.95
C THR A 345 -34.43 -35.95 5.28
N GLU A 346 -33.24 -36.27 4.80
CA GLU A 346 -32.37 -35.29 4.13
C GLU A 346 -33.06 -34.66 2.89
N GLU A 347 -33.77 -35.46 2.12
CA GLU A 347 -34.55 -35.02 0.96
C GLU A 347 -35.68 -34.06 1.37
N GLN A 348 -36.44 -34.40 2.42
CA GLN A 348 -37.48 -33.53 2.97
C GLN A 348 -36.89 -32.22 3.49
N ALA A 349 -35.75 -32.28 4.18
CA ALA A 349 -35.10 -31.11 4.72
C ALA A 349 -34.62 -30.17 3.61
N ASN A 350 -34.06 -30.71 2.53
CA ASN A 350 -33.59 -29.95 1.37
C ASN A 350 -34.74 -29.27 0.61
N ASP A 351 -35.83 -30.01 0.33
CA ASP A 351 -37.03 -29.44 -0.31
C ASP A 351 -37.67 -28.35 0.56
N LEU A 352 -37.78 -28.58 1.86
CA LEU A 352 -38.38 -27.63 2.80
C LEU A 352 -37.55 -26.35 2.91
N ARG A 353 -36.21 -26.45 2.90
CA ARG A 353 -35.30 -25.28 2.98
C ARG A 353 -35.42 -24.34 1.79
N ALA A 354 -35.90 -24.81 0.64
CA ALA A 354 -36.15 -23.96 -0.53
C ALA A 354 -37.37 -23.03 -0.34
N ARG A 355 -38.30 -23.39 0.57
CA ARG A 355 -39.60 -22.73 0.71
C ARG A 355 -39.86 -22.17 2.12
N TRP A 356 -39.07 -22.59 3.11
CA TRP A 356 -39.24 -22.19 4.50
C TRP A 356 -37.91 -22.03 5.23
N ALA A 357 -37.76 -20.91 5.94
CA ALA A 357 -36.59 -20.59 6.73
C ALA A 357 -36.75 -21.10 8.17
N TYR A 358 -36.11 -22.23 8.47
CA TYR A 358 -36.10 -22.87 9.79
C TYR A 358 -34.70 -23.33 10.16
N VAL A 359 -34.42 -23.52 11.45
CA VAL A 359 -33.19 -24.13 11.98
C VAL A 359 -33.54 -25.35 12.82
N GLU A 360 -32.75 -26.42 12.69
CA GLU A 360 -32.89 -27.63 13.50
C GLU A 360 -32.25 -27.41 14.87
N LEU A 361 -33.05 -27.44 15.94
CA LEU A 361 -32.56 -27.44 17.32
C LEU A 361 -32.14 -28.85 17.77
N SER A 362 -32.87 -29.86 17.30
CA SER A 362 -32.58 -31.29 17.47
C SER A 362 -33.25 -32.08 16.34
N SER A 363 -33.09 -33.40 16.30
CA SER A 363 -33.66 -34.25 15.25
C SER A 363 -35.19 -34.15 15.14
N THR A 364 -35.89 -33.76 16.21
CA THR A 364 -37.36 -33.62 16.24
C THR A 364 -37.83 -32.22 16.61
N ARG A 365 -36.95 -31.21 16.62
CA ARG A 365 -37.34 -29.85 17.01
C ARG A 365 -36.77 -28.81 16.05
N LEU A 366 -37.65 -27.99 15.51
CA LEU A 366 -37.31 -26.89 14.61
C LEU A 366 -37.63 -25.54 15.26
N VAL A 367 -36.93 -24.49 14.83
CA VAL A 367 -37.21 -23.11 15.19
C VAL A 367 -37.29 -22.25 13.94
N ALA A 368 -38.22 -21.30 13.88
CA ALA A 368 -38.41 -20.41 12.74
C ALA A 368 -39.01 -19.06 13.15
N PHE A 369 -38.90 -18.06 12.28
CA PHE A 369 -39.62 -16.79 12.45
C PHE A 369 -41.08 -16.88 12.00
N THR A 370 -41.35 -17.66 10.95
CA THR A 370 -42.66 -17.79 10.33
C THR A 370 -43.24 -19.19 10.52
N GLN A 371 -44.56 -19.31 10.31
CA GLN A 371 -45.20 -20.63 10.22
C GLN A 371 -44.68 -21.39 8.98
N PRO A 372 -44.56 -22.73 9.06
CA PRO A 372 -44.25 -23.54 7.90
C PRO A 372 -45.37 -23.44 6.86
N PRO A 373 -45.08 -23.69 5.57
CA PRO A 373 -46.11 -23.88 4.56
C PRO A 373 -47.09 -24.98 4.97
N GLU A 374 -48.35 -24.87 4.53
CA GLU A 374 -49.40 -25.82 4.90
C GLU A 374 -48.99 -27.27 4.60
N ASN A 375 -49.21 -28.15 5.58
CA ASN A 375 -48.89 -29.58 5.51
C ASN A 375 -47.42 -29.92 5.20
N ALA A 376 -46.50 -28.96 5.30
CA ALA A 376 -45.08 -29.17 4.98
C ALA A 376 -44.31 -29.97 6.04
N ILE A 377 -44.81 -30.01 7.28
CA ILE A 377 -44.19 -30.75 8.39
C ILE A 377 -45.19 -31.62 9.13
N SER A 378 -44.73 -32.78 9.61
CA SER A 378 -45.51 -33.65 10.51
C SER A 378 -45.37 -33.17 11.96
N ALA A 379 -45.86 -31.97 12.25
CA ALA A 379 -45.78 -31.36 13.57
C ALA A 379 -46.77 -32.01 14.57
N ILE A 380 -46.41 -31.97 15.85
CA ILE A 380 -47.33 -32.24 16.95
C ILE A 380 -48.36 -31.10 16.99
N LYS A 381 -49.64 -31.44 16.84
CA LYS A 381 -50.72 -30.43 16.89
C LYS A 381 -50.84 -29.91 18.33
N VAL A 382 -50.61 -28.61 18.49
CA VAL A 382 -50.75 -27.88 19.76
C VAL A 382 -51.75 -26.74 19.56
N ALA A 383 -52.50 -26.40 20.61
CA ALA A 383 -53.52 -25.34 20.54
C ALA A 383 -52.92 -23.96 20.21
N ARG A 384 -51.65 -23.72 20.60
CA ARG A 384 -50.85 -22.55 20.23
C ARG A 384 -49.42 -22.99 19.99
N THR A 385 -48.80 -22.53 18.90
CA THR A 385 -47.39 -22.76 18.61
C THR A 385 -46.54 -22.10 19.70
N PRO A 386 -45.65 -22.83 20.39
CA PRO A 386 -44.75 -22.25 21.37
C PRO A 386 -43.90 -21.14 20.75
N GLU A 387 -43.73 -20.05 21.50
CA GLU A 387 -43.05 -18.83 21.08
C GLU A 387 -42.18 -18.31 22.22
N PHE A 388 -41.01 -17.78 21.90
CA PHE A 388 -40.17 -17.10 22.89
C PHE A 388 -39.49 -15.85 22.31
N LEU A 389 -39.28 -14.84 23.17
CA LEU A 389 -38.53 -13.63 22.86
C LEU A 389 -37.03 -13.94 22.95
N TRP A 390 -36.36 -14.03 21.81
CA TRP A 390 -34.97 -14.51 21.76
C TRP A 390 -33.97 -13.50 22.34
N GLN A 391 -34.33 -12.23 22.49
CA GLN A 391 -33.50 -11.22 23.16
C GLN A 391 -33.36 -11.47 24.67
N HIS A 392 -34.36 -12.13 25.28
CA HIS A 392 -34.39 -12.41 26.72
C HIS A 392 -33.94 -13.82 27.06
N VAL A 393 -33.71 -14.67 26.05
CA VAL A 393 -33.27 -16.06 26.21
C VAL A 393 -31.84 -16.14 25.67
N LYS A 394 -30.86 -16.50 26.50
CA LYS A 394 -29.45 -16.61 26.06
C LYS A 394 -29.22 -17.82 25.17
N GLU A 395 -29.81 -18.95 25.54
CA GLU A 395 -29.63 -20.23 24.86
C GLU A 395 -30.94 -21.01 24.80
N GLN A 396 -31.14 -21.73 23.71
CA GLN A 396 -32.27 -22.62 23.49
C GLN A 396 -31.73 -23.96 22.97
N ASN A 397 -32.04 -25.06 23.67
CA ASN A 397 -31.57 -26.41 23.31
C ASN A 397 -30.03 -26.49 23.10
N GLY A 398 -29.26 -25.78 23.94
CA GLY A 398 -27.79 -25.76 23.87
C GLY A 398 -27.19 -24.91 22.74
N LYS A 399 -28.02 -24.19 21.97
CA LYS A 399 -27.59 -23.23 20.96
C LYS A 399 -27.83 -21.81 21.43
N ARG A 400 -26.87 -20.91 21.21
CA ARG A 400 -27.03 -19.48 21.50
C ARG A 400 -28.11 -18.89 20.59
N THR A 401 -29.05 -18.16 21.19
CA THR A 401 -30.18 -17.59 20.44
C THR A 401 -29.72 -16.60 19.37
N GLN A 402 -28.66 -15.83 19.64
CA GLN A 402 -28.07 -14.93 18.64
C GLN A 402 -27.57 -15.67 17.39
N ASP A 403 -27.02 -16.88 17.54
CA ASP A 403 -26.57 -17.69 16.40
C ASP A 403 -27.77 -18.25 15.63
N LEU A 404 -28.84 -18.64 16.33
CA LEU A 404 -30.11 -19.03 15.72
C LEU A 404 -30.74 -17.86 14.92
N VAL A 405 -30.69 -16.63 15.45
CA VAL A 405 -31.18 -15.43 14.76
C VAL A 405 -30.40 -15.20 13.47
N LYS A 406 -29.05 -15.26 13.53
CA LYS A 406 -28.19 -15.11 12.35
C LYS A 406 -28.48 -16.16 11.29
N GLU A 407 -28.60 -17.42 11.70
CA GLU A 407 -28.87 -18.53 10.79
C GLU A 407 -30.28 -18.40 10.17
N LEU A 408 -31.30 -18.06 10.96
CA LEU A 408 -32.65 -17.83 10.45
C LEU A 408 -32.70 -16.65 9.47
N ALA A 409 -32.05 -15.53 9.79
CA ALA A 409 -31.97 -14.38 8.89
C ALA A 409 -31.30 -14.75 7.56
N TRP A 410 -30.20 -15.51 7.62
CA TRP A 410 -29.50 -16.01 6.43
C TRP A 410 -30.40 -16.93 5.60
N ARG A 411 -31.08 -17.90 6.24
CA ARG A 411 -32.03 -18.80 5.57
C ARG A 411 -33.23 -18.07 4.99
N SER A 412 -33.74 -17.03 5.65
CA SER A 412 -34.83 -16.19 5.12
C SER A 412 -34.43 -15.54 3.80
N LEU A 413 -33.22 -14.98 3.70
CA LEU A 413 -32.72 -14.41 2.45
C LEU A 413 -32.50 -15.47 1.37
N GLN A 414 -32.10 -16.70 1.73
CA GLN A 414 -32.01 -17.82 0.78
C GLN A 414 -33.37 -18.25 0.21
N VAL A 415 -34.42 -18.28 1.04
CA VAL A 415 -35.79 -18.55 0.55
C VAL A 415 -36.21 -17.48 -0.46
N VAL A 416 -35.89 -16.20 -0.21
CA VAL A 416 -36.16 -15.13 -1.19
C VAL A 416 -35.36 -15.33 -2.48
N CYS A 417 -34.10 -15.76 -2.40
CA CYS A 417 -33.34 -16.13 -3.60
C CYS A 417 -34.06 -17.20 -4.43
N ALA A 418 -34.56 -18.26 -3.80
CA ALA A 418 -35.33 -19.29 -4.48
C ALA A 418 -36.64 -18.74 -5.09
N GLN A 419 -37.39 -17.91 -4.35
CA GLN A 419 -38.62 -17.26 -4.84
C GLN A 419 -38.37 -16.32 -6.04
N LYS A 420 -37.17 -15.72 -6.11
CA LYS A 420 -36.74 -14.84 -7.20
C LYS A 420 -36.10 -15.59 -8.37
N GLY A 421 -36.12 -16.93 -8.33
CA GLY A 421 -35.67 -17.78 -9.43
C GLY A 421 -34.16 -18.01 -9.48
N LEU A 422 -33.41 -17.72 -8.41
CA LEU A 422 -32.00 -18.11 -8.32
C LEU A 422 -31.90 -19.63 -8.12
N LYS A 423 -30.86 -20.23 -8.69
CA LYS A 423 -30.58 -21.67 -8.55
C LYS A 423 -29.53 -21.91 -7.46
N LEU A 424 -29.69 -23.00 -6.71
CA LEU A 424 -28.71 -23.43 -5.72
C LEU A 424 -27.59 -24.23 -6.40
N CYS A 425 -26.36 -23.78 -6.24
CA CYS A 425 -25.18 -24.58 -6.56
C CYS A 425 -24.82 -25.41 -5.33
N LEU A 426 -25.10 -26.72 -5.36
CA LEU A 426 -24.88 -27.63 -4.21
C LEU A 426 -23.41 -27.72 -3.81
N ASP A 427 -22.53 -27.80 -4.80
CA ASP A 427 -21.09 -27.90 -4.60
C ASP A 427 -20.52 -26.65 -3.91
N ARG A 428 -20.82 -25.45 -4.44
CA ARG A 428 -20.33 -24.18 -3.85
C ARG A 428 -21.22 -23.65 -2.71
N LYS A 429 -22.37 -24.28 -2.45
CA LYS A 429 -23.38 -23.91 -1.44
C LYS A 429 -23.84 -22.45 -1.52
N VAL A 430 -24.02 -21.94 -2.74
CA VAL A 430 -24.46 -20.56 -3.01
C VAL A 430 -25.62 -20.52 -4.01
N PHE A 431 -26.52 -19.57 -3.82
CA PHE A 431 -27.54 -19.23 -4.83
C PHE A 431 -26.91 -18.32 -5.89
N TYR A 432 -27.20 -18.57 -7.15
CA TYR A 432 -26.69 -17.77 -8.26
C TYR A 432 -27.81 -17.40 -9.22
N PHE A 433 -27.64 -16.28 -9.92
CA PHE A 433 -28.52 -15.89 -11.03
C PHE A 433 -28.30 -16.84 -12.21
N PRO A 434 -29.28 -17.67 -12.60
CA PRO A 434 -29.11 -18.57 -13.74
C PRO A 434 -29.27 -17.80 -15.06
N ASP A 435 -28.76 -18.37 -16.15
CA ASP A 435 -29.11 -17.87 -17.49
C ASP A 435 -30.61 -18.06 -17.78
N ARG A 436 -31.20 -17.10 -18.48
CA ARG A 436 -32.61 -17.12 -18.88
C ARG A 436 -32.72 -17.47 -20.36
N GLU A 437 -33.84 -18.08 -20.75
CA GLU A 437 -34.19 -18.29 -22.17
C GLU A 437 -34.26 -16.96 -22.95
N SER A 438 -34.62 -15.87 -22.26
CA SER A 438 -34.64 -14.51 -22.80
C SER A 438 -33.25 -13.84 -22.89
N GLY A 439 -32.17 -14.58 -22.65
CA GLY A 439 -30.79 -14.09 -22.66
C GLY A 439 -30.23 -13.71 -21.28
N VAL A 440 -29.26 -12.79 -21.28
CA VAL A 440 -28.47 -12.40 -20.10
C VAL A 440 -29.35 -11.72 -19.04
N TRP A 441 -29.06 -11.95 -17.75
CA TRP A 441 -29.66 -11.17 -16.67
C TRP A 441 -29.17 -9.72 -16.71
N ASN A 442 -29.94 -8.82 -17.33
CA ASN A 442 -29.69 -7.39 -17.29
C ASN A 442 -30.61 -6.72 -16.27
N GLN A 443 -30.10 -6.52 -15.05
CA GLN A 443 -30.88 -6.03 -13.93
C GLN A 443 -30.94 -4.51 -13.95
N ALA A 444 -32.15 -3.95 -14.00
CA ALA A 444 -32.37 -2.53 -13.77
C ALA A 444 -32.09 -2.19 -12.31
N ILE A 445 -31.30 -1.14 -12.09
CA ILE A 445 -30.92 -0.65 -10.78
C ILE A 445 -31.18 0.84 -10.65
N ARG A 446 -31.55 1.26 -9.44
CA ARG A 446 -31.41 2.64 -9.00
C ARG A 446 -30.08 2.77 -8.26
N HIS A 447 -29.14 3.49 -8.87
CA HIS A 447 -27.81 3.69 -8.31
C HIS A 447 -27.87 4.65 -7.10
N VAL A 448 -26.81 4.69 -6.28
CA VAL A 448 -26.79 5.49 -5.02
C VAL A 448 -26.87 7.00 -5.25
N ASP A 449 -26.51 7.47 -6.44
CA ASP A 449 -26.67 8.86 -6.89
C ASP A 449 -28.09 9.15 -7.44
N GLY A 450 -28.99 8.18 -7.39
CA GLY A 450 -30.38 8.28 -7.84
C GLY A 450 -30.58 7.99 -9.33
N ARG A 451 -29.51 7.81 -10.12
CA ARG A 451 -29.62 7.50 -11.56
C ARG A 451 -30.16 6.09 -11.78
N ALA A 452 -31.01 5.94 -12.78
CA ALA A 452 -31.42 4.63 -13.28
C ALA A 452 -30.37 4.12 -14.27
N THR A 453 -29.90 2.89 -14.08
CA THR A 453 -28.96 2.21 -14.98
C THR A 453 -29.22 0.71 -14.96
N ASN A 454 -28.51 -0.04 -15.80
CA ASN A 454 -28.63 -1.50 -15.85
C ASN A 454 -27.27 -2.16 -15.58
N VAL A 455 -27.28 -3.35 -15.00
CA VAL A 455 -26.07 -4.14 -14.76
C VAL A 455 -26.29 -5.61 -15.12
N GLN A 456 -25.33 -6.19 -15.83
CA GLN A 456 -25.35 -7.60 -16.18
C GLN A 456 -24.94 -8.47 -14.98
N LEU A 457 -25.81 -9.39 -14.55
CA LEU A 457 -25.56 -10.35 -13.47
C LEU A 457 -25.10 -11.72 -13.97
N THR A 458 -25.30 -12.02 -15.25
CA THR A 458 -24.70 -13.17 -15.93
C THR A 458 -23.96 -12.70 -17.17
N GLY A 459 -23.17 -13.56 -17.79
CA GLY A 459 -22.54 -13.26 -19.07
C GLY A 459 -21.46 -14.27 -19.44
N GLU A 460 -20.81 -14.01 -20.56
CA GLU A 460 -19.77 -14.88 -21.11
C GLU A 460 -18.44 -14.13 -21.20
N ARG A 461 -17.34 -14.86 -21.01
CA ARG A 461 -15.96 -14.38 -21.14
C ARG A 461 -15.10 -15.44 -21.83
N THR A 462 -13.97 -14.99 -22.35
CA THR A 462 -12.95 -15.84 -22.95
C THR A 462 -11.66 -15.70 -22.15
N LYS A 463 -11.04 -16.82 -21.79
CA LYS A 463 -9.68 -16.89 -21.22
C LYS A 463 -8.72 -17.30 -22.35
N GLY A 464 -7.56 -16.66 -22.46
CA GLY A 464 -6.56 -16.97 -23.51
C GLY A 464 -6.92 -16.43 -24.90
N TRP A 465 -6.05 -16.69 -25.87
CA TRP A 465 -6.13 -16.17 -27.24
C TRP A 465 -5.82 -17.26 -28.27
N GLY A 466 -6.23 -17.06 -29.53
CA GLY A 466 -5.99 -18.00 -30.62
C GLY A 466 -6.55 -19.39 -30.33
N ASP A 467 -5.76 -20.43 -30.57
CA ASP A 467 -6.15 -21.83 -30.35
C ASP A 467 -6.30 -22.20 -28.86
N ARG A 468 -5.74 -21.39 -27.94
CA ARG A 468 -5.87 -21.56 -26.49
C ARG A 468 -7.10 -20.82 -25.92
N ALA A 469 -7.87 -20.12 -26.76
CA ALA A 469 -9.04 -19.35 -26.32
C ALA A 469 -10.16 -20.26 -25.80
N SER A 470 -10.45 -20.17 -24.50
CA SER A 470 -11.49 -20.96 -23.83
C SER A 470 -12.63 -20.04 -23.37
N ARG A 471 -13.81 -20.21 -24.00
CA ARG A 471 -15.04 -19.52 -23.60
C ARG A 471 -15.63 -20.14 -22.34
N PHE A 472 -16.18 -19.31 -21.47
CA PHE A 472 -16.81 -19.73 -20.22
C PHE A 472 -17.88 -18.73 -19.77
N LEU A 473 -18.83 -19.20 -18.97
CA LEU A 473 -19.90 -18.40 -18.41
C LEU A 473 -19.52 -17.90 -17.01
N TYR A 474 -20.01 -16.71 -16.66
CA TYR A 474 -20.00 -16.22 -15.29
C TYR A 474 -21.43 -15.88 -14.83
N GLN A 475 -21.72 -16.20 -13.58
CA GLN A 475 -22.96 -15.82 -12.91
C GLN A 475 -22.66 -15.22 -11.54
N LEU A 476 -23.31 -14.10 -11.23
CA LEU A 476 -23.21 -13.48 -9.92
C LEU A 476 -24.07 -14.23 -8.89
N ALA A 477 -23.61 -14.20 -7.65
CA ALA A 477 -24.24 -14.87 -6.53
C ALA A 477 -24.12 -14.01 -5.26
N PRO A 478 -25.22 -13.74 -4.54
CA PRO A 478 -25.15 -13.12 -3.23
C PRO A 478 -24.63 -14.09 -2.17
N ILE A 479 -23.69 -13.62 -1.35
CA ILE A 479 -23.34 -14.25 -0.08
C ILE A 479 -23.74 -13.29 1.04
N PHE A 480 -24.73 -13.70 1.83
CA PHE A 480 -25.24 -12.95 2.98
C PHE A 480 -24.50 -13.33 4.25
N ARG A 481 -24.12 -12.34 5.05
CA ARG A 481 -23.62 -12.53 6.41
C ARG A 481 -24.37 -11.60 7.37
N PRO A 482 -25.46 -12.07 7.98
CA PRO A 482 -26.18 -11.32 9.01
C PRO A 482 -25.28 -11.09 10.23
N GLN A 483 -25.30 -9.87 10.77
CA GLN A 483 -24.52 -9.46 11.92
C GLN A 483 -25.30 -8.49 12.81
N LEU A 484 -24.97 -8.50 14.10
CA LEU A 484 -25.40 -7.53 15.09
C LEU A 484 -24.28 -6.51 15.24
N ASP A 485 -24.59 -5.23 15.06
CA ASP A 485 -23.63 -4.14 15.21
C ASP A 485 -23.53 -3.69 16.67
N ILE A 486 -22.52 -2.88 16.99
CA ILE A 486 -22.20 -2.42 18.35
C ILE A 486 -23.34 -1.58 18.96
N ASP A 487 -24.07 -0.85 18.11
CA ASP A 487 -25.24 -0.05 18.50
C ASP A 487 -26.51 -0.89 18.72
N GLY A 488 -26.44 -2.22 18.56
CA GLY A 488 -27.58 -3.13 18.69
C GLY A 488 -28.44 -3.25 17.42
N SER A 489 -28.08 -2.55 16.34
CA SER A 489 -28.78 -2.67 15.05
C SER A 489 -28.40 -3.97 14.34
N TRP A 490 -29.36 -4.57 13.64
CA TRP A 490 -29.12 -5.73 12.80
C TRP A 490 -28.85 -5.29 11.37
N ASN A 491 -27.83 -5.90 10.78
CA ASN A 491 -27.40 -5.61 9.42
C ASN A 491 -27.01 -6.91 8.70
N VAL A 492 -26.86 -6.86 7.39
CA VAL A 492 -26.32 -7.95 6.59
C VAL A 492 -25.23 -7.45 5.66
N VAL A 493 -24.07 -8.08 5.75
CA VAL A 493 -22.99 -7.87 4.79
C VAL A 493 -23.28 -8.72 3.56
N VAL A 494 -23.32 -8.09 2.39
CA VAL A 494 -23.50 -8.78 1.11
C VAL A 494 -22.16 -8.81 0.39
N LYS A 495 -21.72 -10.00 0.01
CA LYS A 495 -20.58 -10.18 -0.91
C LYS A 495 -21.09 -10.72 -2.23
N VAL A 496 -20.52 -10.21 -3.32
CA VAL A 496 -20.79 -10.71 -4.67
C VAL A 496 -19.78 -11.80 -4.97
N TYR A 497 -20.26 -13.03 -5.11
CA TYR A 497 -19.48 -14.17 -5.57
C TYR A 497 -19.65 -14.34 -7.08
N VAL A 498 -18.54 -14.60 -7.77
CA VAL A 498 -18.53 -14.87 -9.22
C VAL A 498 -18.43 -16.38 -9.42
N ARG A 499 -19.55 -17.01 -9.74
CA ARG A 499 -19.58 -18.40 -10.18
C ARG A 499 -19.11 -18.44 -11.63
N VAL A 500 -18.20 -19.36 -11.97
CA VAL A 500 -17.68 -19.55 -13.33
C VAL A 500 -17.90 -20.99 -13.74
N THR A 501 -18.34 -21.21 -14.98
CA THR A 501 -18.61 -22.55 -15.54
C THR A 501 -18.25 -22.65 -17.00
N THR A 502 -18.11 -23.86 -17.51
CA THR A 502 -18.13 -24.12 -18.97
C THR A 502 -19.45 -23.66 -19.59
N LEU A 503 -19.54 -23.70 -20.92
CA LEU A 503 -20.78 -23.36 -21.64
C LEU A 503 -21.90 -24.38 -21.34
N GLU A 504 -21.53 -25.61 -21.00
CA GLU A 504 -22.41 -26.71 -20.60
C GLU A 504 -22.83 -26.61 -19.12
N GLY A 505 -22.27 -25.66 -18.37
CA GLY A 505 -22.61 -25.39 -16.97
C GLY A 505 -21.79 -26.15 -15.93
N GLU A 506 -20.73 -26.85 -16.36
CA GLU A 506 -19.81 -27.58 -15.48
C GLU A 506 -18.88 -26.63 -14.71
N LEU A 507 -18.57 -26.98 -13.46
CA LEU A 507 -17.75 -26.15 -12.59
C LEU A 507 -16.27 -26.40 -12.84
N PHE A 508 -15.49 -25.32 -12.88
CA PHE A 508 -14.03 -25.42 -12.81
C PHE A 508 -13.58 -25.79 -11.39
N GLU A 509 -12.39 -26.40 -11.29
CA GLU A 509 -11.76 -26.85 -10.04
C GLU A 509 -10.35 -26.27 -9.86
N GLY A 510 -9.79 -26.43 -8.66
CA GLY A 510 -8.41 -26.02 -8.34
C GLY A 510 -8.10 -24.54 -8.62
N LEU A 511 -6.89 -24.30 -9.13
CA LEU A 511 -6.39 -22.96 -9.46
C LEU A 511 -7.19 -22.27 -10.57
N GLU A 512 -7.84 -23.07 -11.42
CA GLU A 512 -8.47 -22.59 -12.64
C GLU A 512 -9.74 -21.75 -12.37
N ILE A 513 -10.43 -22.00 -11.26
CA ILE A 513 -11.51 -21.14 -10.77
C ILE A 513 -11.00 -19.72 -10.52
N GLY A 514 -9.85 -19.62 -9.84
CA GLY A 514 -9.25 -18.35 -9.48
C GLY A 514 -8.82 -17.56 -10.72
N ARG A 515 -8.16 -18.24 -11.67
CA ARG A 515 -7.75 -17.68 -12.96
C ARG A 515 -8.95 -17.10 -13.73
N ARG A 516 -10.03 -17.88 -13.94
CA ARG A 516 -11.23 -17.40 -14.65
C ARG A 516 -11.98 -16.29 -13.92
N ARG A 517 -12.04 -16.31 -12.58
CA ARG A 517 -12.61 -15.20 -11.80
C ARG A 517 -11.85 -13.91 -12.02
N LYS A 518 -10.51 -13.96 -11.99
CA LYS A 518 -9.67 -12.78 -12.26
C LYS A 518 -9.99 -12.20 -13.64
N VAL A 519 -10.12 -13.02 -14.68
CA VAL A 519 -10.52 -12.56 -16.04
C VAL A 519 -11.85 -11.80 -16.00
N VAL A 520 -12.84 -12.28 -15.24
CA VAL A 520 -14.13 -11.60 -15.10
C VAL A 520 -14.00 -10.26 -14.35
N THR A 521 -13.23 -10.24 -13.26
CA THR A 521 -13.20 -9.12 -12.30
C THR A 521 -12.06 -8.13 -12.51
N ARG A 522 -11.13 -8.37 -13.44
CA ARG A 522 -9.89 -7.57 -13.60
C ARG A 522 -10.14 -6.08 -13.83
N SER A 523 -11.24 -5.74 -14.50
CA SER A 523 -11.64 -4.36 -14.79
C SER A 523 -12.74 -3.85 -13.87
N TRP A 524 -13.04 -4.57 -12.78
CA TRP A 524 -14.06 -4.15 -11.83
C TRP A 524 -13.42 -3.30 -10.74
N TRP A 525 -13.44 -2.00 -10.96
CA TRP A 525 -13.11 -1.01 -9.94
C TRP A 525 -14.31 -0.76 -9.02
N ASN A 526 -14.16 0.15 -8.05
CA ASN A 526 -15.18 0.39 -7.02
C ASN A 526 -16.57 0.70 -7.61
N GLN A 527 -16.65 1.45 -8.70
CA GLN A 527 -17.92 1.77 -9.37
C GLN A 527 -18.59 0.52 -9.95
N GLN A 528 -17.81 -0.36 -10.60
CA GLN A 528 -18.30 -1.61 -11.19
C GLN A 528 -18.75 -2.60 -10.11
N TRP A 529 -18.01 -2.68 -9.00
CA TRP A 529 -18.39 -3.49 -7.84
C TRP A 529 -19.66 -2.98 -7.18
N LEU A 530 -19.77 -1.66 -6.95
CA LEU A 530 -20.95 -1.05 -6.36
C LEU A 530 -22.21 -1.32 -7.21
N ALA A 531 -22.14 -1.08 -8.52
CA ALA A 531 -23.26 -1.33 -9.42
C ALA A 531 -23.71 -2.80 -9.41
N ARG A 532 -22.78 -3.75 -9.42
CA ARG A 532 -23.10 -5.20 -9.38
C ARG A 532 -23.65 -5.64 -8.03
N MET A 533 -23.11 -5.11 -6.95
CA MET A 533 -23.61 -5.37 -5.60
C MET A 533 -25.05 -4.87 -5.45
N LEU A 534 -25.35 -3.66 -5.94
CA LEU A 534 -26.71 -3.13 -6.01
C LEU A 534 -27.60 -3.98 -6.93
N GLY A 535 -27.10 -4.44 -8.08
CA GLY A 535 -27.86 -5.31 -8.98
C GLY A 535 -28.22 -6.65 -8.35
N VAL A 536 -27.27 -7.29 -7.67
CA VAL A 536 -27.53 -8.53 -6.93
C VAL A 536 -28.59 -8.33 -5.85
N VAL A 537 -28.55 -7.20 -5.13
CA VAL A 537 -29.50 -6.93 -4.03
C VAL A 537 -30.86 -6.48 -4.54
N GLN A 538 -30.92 -5.53 -5.48
CA GLN A 538 -32.17 -5.01 -6.04
C GLN A 538 -32.88 -6.06 -6.91
N GLY A 539 -32.14 -6.99 -7.54
CA GLY A 539 -32.73 -8.14 -8.23
C GLY A 539 -33.49 -9.10 -7.31
N LEU A 540 -33.34 -8.97 -5.99
CA LEU A 540 -34.06 -9.75 -4.98
C LEU A 540 -35.24 -8.99 -4.36
N GLU A 541 -35.49 -7.73 -4.75
CA GLU A 541 -36.56 -6.93 -4.17
C GLU A 541 -37.92 -7.61 -4.29
N THR A 542 -38.58 -7.81 -3.16
CA THR A 542 -39.97 -8.28 -3.09
C THR A 542 -40.95 -7.12 -3.18
N SER A 543 -40.51 -5.94 -2.76
CA SER A 543 -41.18 -4.65 -2.91
C SER A 543 -40.11 -3.57 -3.15
N PRO A 544 -40.45 -2.42 -3.76
CA PRO A 544 -39.47 -1.38 -4.03
C PRO A 544 -38.67 -0.98 -2.79
N GLY A 545 -37.34 -1.13 -2.85
CA GLY A 545 -36.44 -0.79 -1.74
C GLY A 545 -36.25 -1.88 -0.67
N GLN A 546 -36.93 -3.04 -0.77
CA GLN A 546 -36.94 -4.04 0.29
C GLN A 546 -36.93 -5.49 -0.23
N VAL A 547 -36.18 -6.33 0.48
CA VAL A 547 -36.22 -7.80 0.38
C VAL A 547 -36.90 -8.31 1.65
N MET A 548 -38.12 -8.81 1.53
CA MET A 548 -38.99 -9.19 2.64
C MET A 548 -39.43 -10.65 2.55
N LEU A 549 -39.35 -11.36 3.68
CA LEU A 549 -39.95 -12.68 3.83
C LEU A 549 -40.83 -12.72 5.08
N GLY A 550 -42.09 -13.16 4.92
CA GLY A 550 -43.08 -13.20 6.00
C GLY A 550 -43.97 -11.96 6.03
N GLU A 551 -44.83 -11.87 7.04
CA GLU A 551 -45.85 -10.84 7.16
C GLU A 551 -45.88 -10.21 8.56
N GLY A 552 -46.23 -8.93 8.62
CA GLY A 552 -46.40 -8.19 9.88
C GLY A 552 -45.20 -8.31 10.81
N LYS A 553 -45.45 -8.59 12.09
CA LYS A 553 -44.41 -8.74 13.13
C LYS A 553 -43.46 -9.93 12.93
N ARG A 554 -43.71 -10.80 11.94
CA ARG A 554 -42.89 -11.97 11.62
C ARG A 554 -42.06 -11.79 10.35
N ALA A 555 -42.13 -10.62 9.72
CA ALA A 555 -41.36 -10.32 8.54
C ALA A 555 -39.88 -10.13 8.87
N VAL A 556 -39.02 -10.79 8.09
CA VAL A 556 -37.60 -10.44 7.97
C VAL A 556 -37.50 -9.46 6.82
N ILE A 557 -36.98 -8.25 7.07
CA ILE A 557 -36.93 -7.17 6.09
C ILE A 557 -35.50 -6.67 5.96
N MET A 558 -34.89 -6.84 4.80
CA MET A 558 -33.61 -6.24 4.46
C MET A 558 -33.86 -5.06 3.53
N GLN A 559 -33.35 -3.87 3.87
CA GLN A 559 -33.39 -2.72 2.98
C GLN A 559 -32.40 -2.93 1.83
N THR A 560 -32.70 -2.44 0.63
CA THR A 560 -31.80 -2.55 -0.54
C THR A 560 -30.96 -1.32 -0.79
N ARG A 561 -31.08 -0.31 0.07
CA ARG A 561 -30.16 0.82 0.14
C ARG A 561 -29.03 0.48 1.11
N PRO A 562 -27.75 0.52 0.67
CA PRO A 562 -26.64 0.26 1.57
C PRO A 562 -26.49 1.37 2.61
N LEU A 563 -25.87 1.03 3.74
CA LEU A 563 -25.39 2.02 4.70
C LEU A 563 -24.40 2.97 4.05
N SER A 564 -24.50 4.23 4.43
CA SER A 564 -23.65 5.31 3.92
C SER A 564 -23.27 6.29 5.02
N TRP A 565 -22.05 6.81 4.95
CA TRP A 565 -21.56 7.88 5.82
C TRP A 565 -21.02 9.02 4.96
N VAL A 566 -20.86 10.19 5.56
CA VAL A 566 -20.18 11.32 4.92
C VAL A 566 -18.77 11.37 5.47
N CYS A 567 -17.80 11.09 4.61
CA CYS A 567 -16.40 11.37 4.92
C CYS A 567 -16.17 12.88 4.76
N PRO A 568 -15.57 13.58 5.75
CA PRO A 568 -15.35 15.03 5.65
C PRO A 568 -14.30 15.42 4.58
N ILE A 569 -13.57 14.43 4.06
CA ILE A 569 -12.51 14.59 3.07
C ILE A 569 -12.85 13.69 1.88
N GLY A 570 -12.75 14.22 0.66
CA GLY A 570 -13.03 13.51 -0.59
C GLY A 570 -11.75 13.28 -1.39
N LEU A 571 -11.85 12.43 -2.41
CA LEU A 571 -10.73 12.17 -3.32
C LEU A 571 -10.73 13.12 -4.52
N ASP A 572 -9.56 13.63 -4.90
CA ASP A 572 -9.37 14.35 -6.17
C ASP A 572 -9.28 13.35 -7.32
N VAL A 573 -10.44 12.95 -7.83
CA VAL A 573 -10.57 11.96 -8.92
C VAL A 573 -9.88 12.45 -10.20
N LEU A 574 -9.79 13.77 -10.43
CA LEU A 574 -9.09 14.34 -11.59
C LEU A 574 -7.56 14.23 -11.44
N ALA A 575 -7.04 14.41 -10.23
CA ALA A 575 -5.63 14.12 -9.95
C ALA A 575 -5.31 12.62 -10.10
N LEU A 576 -6.30 11.74 -9.87
CA LEU A 576 -6.15 10.28 -9.97
C LEU A 576 -6.43 9.71 -11.37
N SER A 577 -7.15 10.42 -12.25
CA SER A 577 -7.60 9.86 -13.54
C SER A 577 -6.46 9.55 -14.51
N GLY A 578 -5.32 10.25 -14.41
CA GLY A 578 -4.12 9.95 -15.21
C GLY A 578 -3.40 8.64 -14.81
N LEU A 579 -3.76 8.02 -13.69
CA LEU A 579 -3.19 6.75 -13.19
C LEU A 579 -4.08 5.53 -13.49
N SER A 580 -5.35 5.75 -13.83
CA SER A 580 -6.30 4.68 -14.20
C SER A 580 -5.78 3.87 -15.39
N ASP A 581 -5.24 4.56 -16.39
CA ASP A 581 -4.70 3.95 -17.61
C ASP A 581 -3.49 3.06 -17.32
N ILE A 582 -2.62 3.46 -16.37
CA ILE A 582 -1.45 2.67 -15.95
C ILE A 582 -1.90 1.42 -15.15
N GLY A 583 -2.92 1.53 -14.31
CA GLY A 583 -3.48 0.39 -13.57
C GLY A 583 -4.13 -0.65 -14.49
N GLU A 584 -4.84 -0.20 -15.53
CA GLU A 584 -5.41 -1.06 -16.56
C GLU A 584 -4.32 -1.67 -17.45
N GLU A 585 -3.28 -0.91 -17.80
CA GLU A 585 -2.13 -1.39 -18.58
C GLU A 585 -1.32 -2.44 -17.80
N ILE A 586 -1.04 -2.23 -16.51
CA ILE A 586 -0.37 -3.22 -15.64
C ILE A 586 -1.21 -4.49 -15.47
N ALA A 587 -2.53 -4.36 -15.36
CA ALA A 587 -3.42 -5.51 -15.28
C ALA A 587 -3.41 -6.33 -16.58
N GLN A 588 -3.30 -5.67 -17.74
CA GLN A 588 -3.15 -6.33 -19.06
C GLN A 588 -1.78 -7.03 -19.20
N TYR A 589 -0.69 -6.44 -18.68
CA TYR A 589 0.64 -7.06 -18.75
C TYR A 589 0.78 -8.31 -17.86
N ARG A 590 0.19 -8.32 -16.66
CA ARG A 590 0.24 -9.49 -15.76
C ARG A 590 -0.45 -10.73 -16.31
N GLU A 591 -1.45 -10.56 -17.17
CA GLU A 591 -2.16 -11.67 -17.80
C GLU A 591 -1.34 -12.36 -18.90
N ARG A 592 -0.43 -11.64 -19.57
CA ARG A 592 0.46 -12.27 -20.57
C ARG A 592 1.48 -13.19 -19.92
N LEU A 593 1.99 -12.83 -18.74
CA LEU A 593 2.99 -13.62 -18.00
C LEU A 593 2.38 -14.88 -17.37
N ASP A 594 1.18 -14.80 -16.78
CA ASP A 594 0.51 -15.96 -16.17
C ASP A 594 0.06 -17.03 -17.22
N ASP A 595 -0.08 -16.66 -18.51
CA ASP A 595 -0.43 -17.59 -19.62
C ASP A 595 0.80 -18.21 -20.31
N ASP A 596 2.01 -17.64 -20.13
CA ASP A 596 3.28 -18.14 -20.70
C ASP A 596 3.99 -19.15 -19.77
N ASP A 597 3.68 -19.17 -18.46
CA ASP A 597 4.22 -20.13 -17.48
C ASP A 597 3.60 -21.54 -17.58
N ASP A 598 2.64 -21.77 -18.50
CA ASP A 598 1.91 -23.04 -18.65
C ASP A 598 2.64 -24.11 -19.51
N ASP A 599 3.90 -23.90 -19.94
CA ASP A 599 4.64 -24.86 -20.78
C ASP A 599 5.49 -25.90 -20.01
N ASP A 600 5.64 -25.85 -18.67
CA ASP A 600 6.64 -26.71 -17.96
C ASP A 600 6.12 -27.69 -16.89
N GLU A 601 4.81 -27.85 -16.66
CA GLU A 601 4.27 -28.85 -15.70
C GLU A 601 3.53 -30.03 -16.36
N GLY A 602 3.86 -30.33 -17.61
CA GLY A 602 3.11 -31.26 -18.44
C GLY A 602 3.77 -32.58 -18.85
N ASP A 603 4.89 -33.03 -18.28
CA ASP A 603 5.42 -34.36 -18.67
C ASP A 603 6.32 -35.05 -17.62
N ALA A 604 5.72 -35.64 -16.58
CA ALA A 604 6.39 -36.65 -15.75
C ALA A 604 5.42 -37.53 -14.95
N SER A 605 4.47 -38.22 -15.61
CA SER A 605 3.90 -39.44 -15.00
C SER A 605 3.15 -40.34 -15.98
N THR A 606 3.87 -40.98 -16.92
CA THR A 606 3.45 -42.30 -17.41
C THR A 606 4.64 -43.08 -17.96
N SER A 607 5.18 -44.03 -17.19
CA SER A 607 5.50 -45.39 -17.65
C SER A 607 6.39 -46.13 -16.65
N THR A 608 5.81 -47.02 -15.86
CA THR A 608 6.32 -48.40 -15.72
C THR A 608 5.34 -49.25 -14.94
N LYS A 609 4.58 -50.07 -15.67
CA LYS A 609 4.02 -51.32 -15.17
C LYS A 609 4.89 -52.47 -15.68
N GLY A 610 5.26 -53.38 -14.77
CA GLY A 610 5.80 -54.71 -15.03
C GLY A 610 6.87 -55.04 -13.99
N ALA A 611 6.86 -56.12 -13.23
CA ALA A 611 5.98 -57.28 -13.06
C ALA A 611 6.38 -57.92 -11.69
N PRO A 612 5.76 -59.02 -11.20
CA PRO A 612 5.75 -59.39 -9.78
C PRO A 612 6.78 -60.46 -9.33
N ALA A 613 6.95 -60.52 -7.99
CA ALA A 613 7.39 -61.65 -7.13
C ALA A 613 8.90 -61.99 -7.13
N PRO A 614 9.47 -62.56 -6.04
CA PRO A 614 8.87 -63.34 -4.93
C PRO A 614 8.49 -62.56 -3.68
#